data_AF-A0A3M1D0T7-F1
#
_entry.id   AF-A0A3M1D0T7-F1
#
_cell.length_a   1.000
_cell.length_b   1.000
_cell.length_c   1.000
_cell.angle_alpha   90.00
_cell.angle_beta   90.00
_cell.angle_gamma   90.00
#
_symmetry.space_group_name_H-M   'P 1'
#
loop_
_entity.id
_entity.type
_entity.pdbx_description
1 polymer ?
#
loop_
_entity_poly.entity_id
_entity_poly.type
_entity_poly.pdbx_seq_one_letter_code
_entity_poly.pdbx_strand_id
1 'polypeptide(L)'
;MDERLNAYQTADTLGKTQLDLILKVYDGAIAALRAAASAYENNDNNQGYEQIVRSRRFVTHLYTTLNPEAGGEIAENLGKLYAFVLSQTHLAEATHDS
;
A
#
# COMPACT_ATOMS: atom_id res chain seq x y z
N MET A 1 31.39 23.48 -13.58
CA MET A 1 30.59 23.61 -12.34
C MET A 1 29.13 23.18 -12.55
N ASP A 2 28.72 22.93 -13.80
CA ASP A 2 27.33 22.62 -14.19
C ASP A 2 26.91 21.14 -14.00
N GLU A 3 27.86 20.20 -13.99
CA GLU A 3 27.58 18.76 -13.88
C GLU A 3 27.03 18.36 -12.51
N ARG A 4 27.48 19.03 -11.44
CA ARG A 4 27.01 18.77 -10.07
C ARG A 4 25.58 19.29 -9.87
N LEU A 5 25.24 20.46 -10.42
CA LEU A 5 23.89 21.04 -10.32
C LEU A 5 22.84 20.15 -11.00
N ASN A 6 23.17 19.55 -12.14
CA ASN A 6 22.28 18.63 -12.86
C ASN A 6 22.03 17.32 -12.09
N ALA A 7 23.08 16.75 -11.47
CA ALA A 7 22.96 15.54 -10.64
C ALA A 7 22.08 15.77 -9.39
N TYR A 8 22.21 16.93 -8.72
CA TYR A 8 21.35 17.27 -7.58
C TYR A 8 19.87 17.46 -7.99
N GLN A 9 19.60 18.16 -9.10
CA GLN A 9 18.24 18.35 -9.60
C GLN A 9 17.57 17.04 -10.03
N THR A 10 18.34 16.16 -10.69
CA THR A 10 17.86 14.84 -11.11
C THR A 10 17.56 13.95 -9.90
N ALA A 11 18.43 13.93 -8.88
CA ALA A 11 18.20 13.17 -7.66
C ALA A 11 16.99 13.66 -6.85
N ASP A 12 16.79 14.98 -6.72
CA ASP A 12 15.63 15.57 -6.03
C ASP A 12 14.32 15.27 -6.78
N THR A 13 14.33 15.35 -8.12
CA THR A 13 13.18 15.01 -8.95
C THR A 13 12.85 13.52 -8.86
N LEU A 14 13.84 12.63 -8.95
CA LEU A 14 13.66 11.18 -8.79
C LEU A 14 13.07 10.83 -7.41
N GLY A 15 13.61 11.41 -6.34
CA GLY A 15 13.09 11.20 -4.98
C GLY A 15 11.63 11.62 -4.83
N LYS A 16 11.25 12.76 -5.40
CA LYS A 16 9.85 13.22 -5.46
C LYS A 16 8.96 12.23 -6.22
N THR A 17 9.41 11.75 -7.39
CA THR A 17 8.62 10.79 -8.17
C THR A 17 8.42 9.45 -7.46
N GLN A 18 9.42 8.98 -6.70
CA GLN A 18 9.31 7.74 -5.95
C GLN A 18 8.33 7.90 -4.77
N LEU A 19 8.38 9.03 -4.06
CA LEU A 19 7.42 9.32 -3.00
C LEU A 19 5.99 9.39 -3.55
N ASP A 20 5.78 10.05 -4.68
CA ASP A 20 4.46 10.15 -5.31
C ASP A 20 3.89 8.78 -5.72
N LEU A 21 4.74 7.86 -6.18
CA LEU A 21 4.32 6.49 -6.49
C LEU A 21 3.89 5.74 -5.23
N ILE A 22 4.65 5.87 -4.13
CA ILE A 22 4.31 5.25 -2.85
C ILE A 22 2.96 5.79 -2.34
N LEU A 23 2.75 7.10 -2.40
CA LEU A 23 1.48 7.73 -1.99
C LEU A 23 0.29 7.22 -2.81
N LYS A 24 0.45 7.08 -4.14
CA LYS A 24 -0.61 6.51 -5.00
C LYS A 24 -0.96 5.06 -4.65
N VAL A 25 0.02 4.26 -4.24
CA VAL A 25 -0.21 2.88 -3.79
C VAL A 25 -0.99 2.86 -2.48
N TYR A 26 -0.66 3.76 -1.53
CA TYR A 26 -1.46 3.93 -0.31
C TYR A 26 -2.89 4.38 -0.60
N ASP A 27 -3.07 5.40 -1.44
CA ASP A 27 -4.39 5.89 -1.83
C ASP A 27 -5.23 4.76 -2.46
N GLY A 28 -4.61 3.96 -3.33
CA GLY A 28 -5.24 2.78 -3.93
C GLY A 28 -5.65 1.73 -2.89
N ALA A 29 -4.78 1.42 -1.93
CA ALA A 29 -5.08 0.48 -0.84
C ALA A 29 -6.26 0.96 0.01
N ILE A 30 -6.22 2.22 0.46
CA ILE A 30 -7.24 2.81 1.32
C ILE A 30 -8.58 2.91 0.59
N ALA A 31 -8.58 3.35 -0.66
CA ALA A 31 -9.80 3.46 -1.47
C ALA A 31 -10.45 2.08 -1.67
N ALA A 32 -9.66 1.04 -1.96
CA ALA A 32 -10.17 -0.32 -2.10
C ALA A 32 -10.74 -0.87 -0.78
N LEU A 33 -10.06 -0.64 0.36
CA LEU A 33 -10.58 -1.05 1.67
C LEU A 33 -11.91 -0.37 2.00
N ARG A 34 -12.04 0.93 1.75
CA ARG A 34 -13.30 1.66 1.96
C ARG A 34 -14.42 1.16 1.06
N ALA A 35 -14.11 0.86 -0.20
CA ALA A 35 -15.07 0.32 -1.14
C ALA A 35 -15.52 -1.10 -0.73
N ALA A 36 -14.60 -1.92 -0.20
CA ALA A 36 -14.94 -3.24 0.35
C ALA A 36 -15.91 -3.13 1.53
N ALA A 37 -15.61 -2.28 2.52
CA ALA A 37 -16.46 -2.06 3.69
C ALA A 37 -17.87 -1.62 3.27
N SER A 38 -17.97 -0.62 2.38
CA SER A 38 -19.26 -0.16 1.86
C SER A 38 -20.03 -1.23 1.09
N ALA A 39 -19.35 -2.11 0.35
CA ALA A 39 -20.02 -3.21 -0.34
C ALA A 39 -20.58 -4.26 0.64
N TYR A 40 -19.81 -4.64 1.66
CA TYR A 40 -20.29 -5.56 2.71
C TYR A 40 -21.45 -4.97 3.52
N GLU A 41 -21.41 -3.68 3.88
CA GLU A 41 -22.53 -2.97 4.50
C GLU A 41 -23.82 -3.03 3.66
N ASN A 42 -23.68 -3.01 2.33
CA ASN A 42 -24.79 -3.12 1.37
C ASN A 42 -25.16 -4.56 1.01
N ASN A 43 -24.58 -5.56 1.69
CA ASN A 43 -24.74 -7.00 1.41
C ASN A 43 -24.28 -7.44 0.00
N ASP A 44 -23.44 -6.63 -0.67
CA ASP A 44 -22.79 -7.01 -1.93
C ASP A 44 -21.46 -7.72 -1.66
N ASN A 45 -21.57 -8.99 -1.26
CA ASN A 45 -20.41 -9.81 -0.88
C ASN A 45 -19.41 -10.00 -2.03
N ASN A 46 -19.89 -10.09 -3.28
CA ASN A 46 -19.03 -10.26 -4.44
C ASN A 46 -18.17 -9.02 -4.67
N GLN A 47 -18.80 -7.84 -4.66
CA GLN A 47 -18.07 -6.58 -4.79
C GLN A 47 -17.11 -6.36 -3.62
N GLY A 48 -17.54 -6.69 -2.39
CA GLY A 48 -16.68 -6.63 -1.20
C GLY A 48 -15.42 -7.49 -1.35
N TYR A 49 -15.59 -8.74 -1.77
CA TYR A 49 -14.49 -9.66 -2.04
C TYR A 49 -13.51 -9.12 -3.10
N GLU A 50 -14.03 -8.62 -4.23
CA GLU A 50 -13.20 -8.06 -5.29
C GLU A 50 -12.35 -6.87 -4.81
N GLN A 51 -12.94 -5.99 -4.00
CA GLN A 51 -12.23 -4.85 -3.44
C GLN A 51 -11.21 -5.26 -2.37
N ILE A 52 -11.49 -6.30 -1.58
CA ILE A 52 -10.50 -6.90 -0.66
C ILE A 52 -9.32 -7.51 -1.42
N VAL A 53 -9.55 -8.26 -2.50
CA VAL A 53 -8.47 -8.79 -3.34
C VAL A 53 -7.65 -7.63 -3.94
N ARG A 54 -8.32 -6.54 -4.34
CA ARG A 54 -7.66 -5.36 -4.89
C ARG A 54 -6.80 -4.64 -3.84
N SER A 55 -7.30 -4.44 -2.61
CA SER A 55 -6.53 -3.81 -1.54
C SER A 55 -5.28 -4.60 -1.18
N ARG A 56 -5.39 -5.94 -1.11
CA ARG A 56 -4.26 -6.84 -0.90
C ARG A 56 -3.16 -6.66 -1.93
N ARG A 57 -3.48 -6.47 -3.21
CA ARG A 57 -2.46 -6.22 -4.25
C ARG A 57 -1.62 -4.98 -3.96
N PHE A 58 -2.23 -3.89 -3.50
CA PHE A 58 -1.49 -2.68 -3.12
C PHE A 58 -0.63 -2.90 -1.87
N VAL A 59 -1.19 -3.52 -0.82
CA VAL A 59 -0.45 -3.79 0.42
C VAL A 59 0.71 -4.76 0.19
N THR A 60 0.50 -5.81 -0.61
CA THR A 60 1.57 -6.73 -1.02
C THR A 60 2.64 -5.98 -1.81
N HIS A 61 2.29 -5.06 -2.70
CA HIS A 61 3.28 -4.24 -3.39
C HIS A 61 4.14 -3.45 -2.41
N LEU A 62 3.53 -2.69 -1.49
CA LEU A 62 4.26 -1.96 -0.43
C LEU A 62 5.20 -2.89 0.35
N TYR A 63 4.69 -4.04 0.80
CA TYR A 63 5.47 -5.03 1.55
C TYR A 63 6.67 -5.56 0.77
N THR A 64 6.47 -5.98 -0.47
CA THR A 64 7.54 -6.56 -1.31
C THR A 64 8.60 -5.55 -1.73
N THR A 65 8.28 -4.25 -1.70
CA THR A 65 9.21 -3.16 -2.05
C THR A 65 9.97 -2.59 -0.86
N LEU A 66 9.72 -3.07 0.36
CA LEU A 66 10.50 -2.66 1.53
C LEU A 66 11.97 -3.02 1.36
N ASN A 67 12.84 -2.12 1.82
CA ASN A 67 14.28 -2.35 1.88
C ASN A 67 14.72 -2.38 3.36
N PRO A 68 14.80 -3.57 4.00
CA PRO A 68 15.21 -3.70 5.39
C PRO A 68 16.66 -3.25 5.64
N GLU A 69 17.55 -3.45 4.66
CA GLU A 69 18.96 -3.07 4.77
C GLU A 69 19.14 -1.56 4.87
N ALA A 70 18.39 -0.80 4.05
CA ALA A 70 18.42 0.66 4.06
C ALA A 70 17.50 1.28 5.12
N GLY A 71 16.36 0.65 5.40
CA GLY A 71 15.30 1.20 6.24
C GLY A 71 15.32 0.77 7.71
N GLY A 72 16.13 -0.24 8.07
CA GLY A 72 16.30 -0.72 9.44
C GLY A 72 14.97 -0.97 10.16
N GLU A 73 14.86 -0.43 11.38
CA GLU A 73 13.67 -0.59 12.23
C GLU A 73 12.38 -0.06 11.58
N ILE A 74 12.44 1.00 10.78
CA ILE A 74 11.26 1.56 10.12
C ILE A 74 10.72 0.55 9.10
N ALA A 75 11.58 -0.01 8.26
CA ALA A 75 11.18 -1.02 7.29
C ALA A 75 10.65 -2.28 7.98
N GLU A 76 11.24 -2.68 9.10
CA GLU A 76 10.77 -3.82 9.89
C GLU A 76 9.35 -3.57 10.46
N ASN A 77 9.12 -2.40 11.05
CA ASN A 77 7.81 -2.04 11.62
C ASN A 77 6.73 -1.89 10.54
N LEU A 78 7.07 -1.31 9.39
CA LEU A 78 6.17 -1.28 8.23
C LEU A 78 5.85 -2.70 7.72
N GLY A 79 6.85 -3.59 7.67
CA GLY A 79 6.65 -4.99 7.31
C GLY A 79 5.64 -5.68 8.24
N LYS A 80 5.78 -5.51 9.56
CA LYS A 80 4.83 -6.03 10.55
C LYS A 80 3.42 -5.45 10.35
N LEU A 81 3.33 -4.15 10.12
CA LEU A 81 2.05 -3.47 9.87
C LEU A 81 1.35 -4.04 8.62
N TYR A 82 2.05 -4.14 7.50
CA TYR A 82 1.44 -4.65 6.26
C TYR A 82 1.06 -6.13 6.37
N ALA A 83 1.87 -6.95 7.04
CA ALA A 83 1.53 -8.34 7.33
C ALA A 83 0.24 -8.44 8.19
N PHE A 84 0.10 -7.55 9.19
CA PHE A 84 -1.11 -7.45 9.97
C PHE A 84 -2.32 -7.06 9.10
N VAL A 85 -2.20 -6.04 8.24
CA VAL A 85 -3.29 -5.65 7.33
C VAL A 85 -3.71 -6.80 6.42
N LEU A 86 -2.76 -7.51 5.81
CA LEU A 86 -3.06 -8.68 4.97
C LEU A 86 -3.81 -9.77 5.76
N SER A 87 -3.39 -10.05 6.99
CA SER A 87 -4.09 -10.98 7.88
C SER A 87 -5.54 -10.53 8.16
N GLN A 88 -5.74 -9.25 8.49
CA GLN A 88 -7.08 -8.70 8.70
C GLN A 88 -7.97 -8.80 7.46
N THR A 89 -7.42 -8.58 6.26
CA THR A 89 -8.21 -8.71 5.03
C THR A 89 -8.66 -10.15 4.75
N HIS A 90 -7.89 -11.16 5.16
CA HIS A 90 -8.34 -12.57 5.07
C HIS A 90 -9.46 -12.87 6.06
N LEU A 91 -9.42 -12.27 7.26
CA LEU A 91 -10.49 -12.42 8.24
C LEU A 91 -11.78 -11.75 7.75
N ALA A 92 -11.70 -10.50 7.30
CA ALA A 92 -12.85 -9.74 6.79
C ALA A 92 -13.54 -10.45 5.62
N GLU A 93 -12.78 -11.09 4.72
CA GLU A 93 -13.33 -11.94 3.66
C GLU A 93 -14.07 -13.17 4.21
N ALA A 94 -13.53 -13.84 5.23
CA ALA A 94 -14.14 -15.04 5.79
C ALA A 94 -15.42 -14.73 6.58
N THR A 95 -15.48 -13.56 7.23
CA THR A 95 -16.60 -13.15 8.08
C THR A 95 -17.60 -12.23 7.38
N HIS A 96 -17.25 -11.66 6.23
CA HIS A 96 -17.97 -10.55 5.59
C HIS A 96 -18.22 -9.37 6.54
N ASP A 97 -17.29 -9.17 7.49
CA ASP A 97 -17.37 -8.10 8.48
C ASP A 97 -16.87 -6.78 7.84
N SER A 98 -17.63 -5.71 8.05
CA SER A 98 -17.42 -4.37 7.46
C SER A 98 -16.34 -3.58 8.20
#